data_AF-A0A2D6JK11-F1
#
_entry.id   AF-A0A2D6JK11-F1
#
_cell.length_a   1.000
_cell.length_b   1.000
_cell.length_c   1.000
_cell.angle_alpha   90.00
_cell.angle_beta   90.00
_cell.angle_gamma   90.00
#
_symmetry.space_group_name_H-M   'P 1'
#
loop_
_entity.id
_entity.type
_entity.pdbx_description
1 polymer ?
#
loop_
_entity_poly.entity_id
_entity_poly.type
_entity_poly.pdbx_seq_one_letter_code
_entity_poly.pdbx_strand_id
1 'polypeptide(L)'
;MKYLFLFLVSPYLLWASCYNTPINRTCEYYQCLEDDYQCGADGYPLGYGHKYCKRFNSLNTTNAYQGLSLSEKGVHWRNQTLRCLQKELVIYSSDITPGENYACESIKNIGFKSHANCYTQIDSSLCDLPVGDITSIIQVVDIKEYRDINSWAQMKEVFGICVDQWTKAYEETENRLMQYSFVNYDESANFKNQIQQGKLLELSEKIKLGYEVINKSEYTNDREI
;
A
#
# COMPACT_ATOMS: atom_id res chain seq x y z
N MET A 1 33.35 39.18 40.71
CA MET A 1 32.22 39.67 39.87
C MET A 1 32.84 40.20 38.58
N LYS A 2 32.62 39.68 37.37
CA LYS A 2 31.40 39.15 36.75
C LYS A 2 31.79 38.23 35.57
N TYR A 3 31.12 37.06 35.54
CA TYR A 3 30.65 36.27 34.40
C TYR A 3 31.64 35.83 33.30
N LEU A 4 32.18 34.63 33.50
CA LEU A 4 32.55 33.67 32.47
C LEU A 4 31.24 33.19 31.78
N PHE A 5 31.00 33.60 30.54
CA PHE A 5 29.92 33.04 29.71
C PHE A 5 30.33 31.62 29.26
N LEU A 6 29.93 30.62 30.04
CA LEU A 6 29.89 29.24 29.57
C LEU A 6 28.72 29.15 28.57
N PHE A 7 29.03 29.13 27.28
CA PHE A 7 28.11 28.59 26.28
C PHE A 7 27.93 27.11 26.60
N LEU A 8 26.87 26.81 27.37
CA LEU A 8 26.27 25.49 27.38
C LEU A 8 25.74 25.27 25.97
N VAL A 9 26.56 24.65 25.12
CA VAL A 9 26.06 23.95 23.95
C VAL A 9 25.10 22.90 24.49
N SER A 10 23.82 23.29 24.50
CA SER A 10 22.69 22.43 24.79
C SER A 10 22.83 21.18 23.92
N PRO A 11 22.98 19.98 24.51
CA PRO A 11 23.08 18.73 23.74
C PRO A 11 21.73 18.36 23.08
N TYR A 12 20.73 19.23 23.15
CA TYR A 12 19.37 18.99 22.69
C TYR A 12 19.10 19.35 21.23
N LEU A 13 20.12 19.68 20.42
CA LEU A 13 19.93 20.01 19.01
C LEU A 13 20.85 19.22 18.07
N LEU A 14 21.04 17.93 18.34
CA LEU A 14 21.19 16.99 17.24
C LEU A 14 19.76 16.67 16.78
N TRP A 15 19.20 17.52 15.92
CA TRP A 15 18.01 17.14 15.17
C TRP A 15 18.41 15.91 14.36
N ALA A 16 18.02 14.73 14.83
CA ALA A 16 18.11 13.52 14.04
C ALA A 16 17.08 13.69 12.92
N SER A 17 17.52 14.35 11.84
CA SER A 17 16.68 14.54 10.66
C SER A 17 16.16 13.20 10.18
N CYS A 18 14.90 13.17 9.75
CA CYS A 18 14.18 11.94 9.48
C CYS A 18 14.78 11.09 8.36
N TYR A 19 15.66 11.68 7.54
CA TYR A 19 16.44 10.96 6.54
C TYR A 19 17.42 9.95 7.15
N ASN A 20 17.90 10.21 8.37
CA ASN A 20 18.83 9.33 9.08
C ASN A 20 18.12 8.30 9.96
N THR A 21 16.78 8.34 10.03
CA THR A 21 16.00 7.39 10.83
C THR A 21 16.00 6.03 10.15
N PRO A 22 16.43 4.96 10.83
CA PRO A 22 16.39 3.61 10.27
C PRO A 22 14.96 3.24 9.86
N ILE A 23 14.78 2.89 8.59
CA ILE A 23 13.49 2.41 8.07
C ILE A 23 13.22 1.02 8.64
N ASN A 24 12.43 0.98 9.70
CA ASN A 24 12.11 -0.23 10.46
C ASN A 24 10.61 -0.58 10.43
N ARG A 25 9.83 0.04 9.54
CA ARG A 25 8.37 -0.14 9.38
C ARG A 25 7.54 0.39 10.55
N THR A 26 8.17 1.08 11.50
CA THR A 26 7.47 1.73 12.61
C THR A 26 6.73 2.95 12.07
N CYS A 27 5.57 3.27 12.64
CA CYS A 27 4.77 4.39 12.16
C CYS A 27 5.34 5.74 12.63
N GLU A 28 6.27 5.70 13.57
CA GLU A 28 7.04 6.78 14.17
C GLU A 28 7.84 7.56 13.12
N TYR A 29 8.22 6.94 12.00
CA TYR A 29 8.80 7.63 10.86
C TYR A 29 7.93 8.80 10.36
N TYR A 30 6.61 8.62 10.33
CA TYR A 30 5.69 9.66 9.90
C TYR A 30 5.53 10.77 10.94
N GLN A 31 5.76 10.49 12.22
CA GLN A 31 5.81 11.53 13.26
C GLN A 31 7.08 12.36 13.12
N CYS A 32 8.21 11.70 12.85
CA CYS A 32 9.45 12.39 12.51
C CYS A 32 9.24 13.34 11.31
N LEU A 33 8.67 12.85 10.20
CA LEU A 33 8.37 13.70 9.04
C LEU A 33 7.50 14.90 9.41
N GLU A 34 6.55 14.73 10.33
CA GLU A 34 5.76 15.85 10.83
C GLU A 34 6.59 16.83 11.68
N ASP A 35 7.51 16.36 12.52
CA ASP A 35 8.38 17.22 13.32
C ASP A 35 9.28 18.10 12.44
N ASP A 36 9.82 17.53 11.36
CA ASP A 36 10.66 18.24 10.38
C ASP A 36 9.83 19.22 9.53
N TYR A 37 8.68 18.80 8.98
CA TYR A 37 7.95 19.56 7.95
C TYR A 37 6.68 20.28 8.41
N GLN A 38 6.12 19.90 9.55
CA GLN A 38 4.99 20.57 10.21
C GLN A 38 3.76 20.73 9.30
N CYS A 39 3.38 19.66 8.61
CA CYS A 39 2.30 19.67 7.61
C CYS A 39 0.89 19.69 8.22
N GLY A 40 0.78 19.54 9.54
CA GLY A 40 -0.46 19.57 10.31
C GLY A 40 -1.13 18.20 10.39
N ALA A 41 -2.15 18.12 11.26
CA ALA A 41 -2.88 16.88 11.55
C ALA A 41 -3.57 16.27 10.31
N ASP A 42 -3.98 17.11 9.36
CA ASP A 42 -4.59 16.68 8.09
C ASP A 42 -3.55 16.50 6.96
N GLY A 43 -2.29 16.88 7.20
CA GLY A 43 -1.19 16.71 6.26
C GLY A 43 -0.86 15.24 6.00
N TYR A 44 -0.14 14.97 4.91
CA TYR A 44 0.20 13.60 4.52
C TYR A 44 0.89 12.78 5.63
N PRO A 45 1.89 13.30 6.37
CA PRO A 45 2.58 12.52 7.41
C PRO A 45 1.61 11.96 8.45
N LEU A 46 0.81 12.80 9.11
CA LEU A 46 -0.09 12.35 10.17
C LEU A 46 -1.45 11.87 9.66
N GLY A 47 -2.10 12.65 8.81
CA GLY A 47 -3.47 12.44 8.35
C GLY A 47 -3.63 11.24 7.42
N TYR A 48 -2.56 10.85 6.73
CA TYR A 48 -2.55 9.72 5.81
C TYR A 48 -1.54 8.63 6.23
N GLY A 49 -0.25 8.92 6.16
CA GLY A 49 0.84 7.94 6.33
C GLY A 49 0.80 7.25 7.70
N HIS A 50 0.88 8.01 8.79
CA HIS A 50 0.84 7.50 10.16
C HIS A 50 -0.47 6.76 10.46
N LYS A 51 -1.61 7.35 10.05
CA LYS A 51 -2.94 6.76 10.22
C LYS A 51 -3.04 5.38 9.58
N TYR A 52 -2.71 5.24 8.30
CA TYR A 52 -2.83 3.98 7.59
C TYR A 52 -1.75 2.98 7.98
N CYS A 53 -0.53 3.43 8.28
CA CYS A 53 0.51 2.57 8.85
C CYS A 53 0.01 1.84 10.10
N LYS A 54 -0.61 2.57 11.05
CA LYS A 54 -1.14 1.96 12.29
C LYS A 54 -2.25 0.95 12.01
N ARG A 55 -3.15 1.24 11.06
CA ARG A 55 -4.23 0.31 10.69
C ARG A 55 -3.68 -0.95 10.02
N PHE A 56 -2.73 -0.82 9.09
CA PHE A 56 -2.09 -1.97 8.47
C PHE A 56 -1.34 -2.83 9.49
N ASN A 57 -0.61 -2.21 10.42
CA ASN A 57 0.11 -2.92 11.48
C ASN A 57 -0.82 -3.65 12.46
N SER A 58 -2.11 -3.28 12.56
CA SER A 58 -3.04 -4.00 13.44
C SER A 58 -3.64 -5.27 12.85
N LEU A 59 -3.55 -5.50 11.53
CA LEU A 59 -4.21 -6.62 10.80
C LEU A 59 -3.73 -8.04 11.16
N ASN A 60 -2.84 -8.18 12.12
CA ASN A 60 -2.38 -9.48 12.65
C ASN A 60 -2.31 -9.46 14.19
N THR A 61 -3.13 -8.62 14.82
CA THR A 61 -3.22 -8.47 16.27
C THR A 61 -4.61 -8.88 16.77
N THR A 62 -4.74 -9.15 18.07
CA THR A 62 -6.03 -9.46 18.70
C THR A 62 -7.05 -8.31 18.63
N ASN A 63 -6.59 -7.08 18.35
CA ASN A 63 -7.41 -5.88 18.20
C ASN A 63 -7.35 -5.35 16.77
N ALA A 64 -7.44 -6.25 15.80
CA ALA A 64 -7.30 -5.89 14.41
C ALA A 64 -8.34 -4.86 13.97
N TYR A 65 -7.92 -3.93 13.11
CA TYR A 65 -8.76 -2.85 12.63
C TYR A 65 -10.01 -3.43 11.96
N GLN A 66 -11.20 -3.10 12.49
CA GLN A 66 -12.49 -3.62 12.02
C GLN A 66 -12.60 -5.16 11.98
N GLY A 67 -11.83 -5.88 12.80
CA GLY A 67 -11.80 -7.34 12.80
C GLY A 67 -11.19 -7.96 11.54
N LEU A 68 -10.52 -7.16 10.71
CA LEU A 68 -9.84 -7.60 9.49
C LEU A 68 -8.58 -8.39 9.83
N SER A 69 -8.16 -9.30 8.96
CA SER A 69 -6.93 -10.04 9.18
C SER A 69 -6.21 -10.33 7.87
N LEU A 70 -4.90 -10.57 7.97
CA LEU A 70 -4.08 -11.01 6.86
C LEU A 70 -3.54 -12.42 7.12
N SER A 71 -3.45 -13.21 6.06
CA SER A 71 -2.66 -14.44 6.04
C SER A 71 -1.17 -14.14 6.30
N GLU A 72 -0.36 -15.18 6.51
CA GLU A 72 1.10 -15.03 6.61
C GLU A 72 1.71 -14.35 5.36
N LYS A 73 1.17 -14.66 4.17
CA LYS A 73 1.58 -14.04 2.90
C LYS A 73 1.19 -12.57 2.87
N GLY A 74 -0.02 -12.22 3.32
CA GLY A 74 -0.48 -10.84 3.45
C GLY A 74 0.35 -10.03 4.46
N VAL A 75 0.72 -10.63 5.59
CA VAL A 75 1.61 -10.03 6.59
C VAL A 75 3.00 -9.76 5.99
N HIS A 76 3.55 -10.71 5.23
CA HIS A 76 4.80 -10.52 4.52
C HIS A 76 4.72 -9.34 3.55
N TRP A 77 3.71 -9.34 2.68
CA TRP A 77 3.43 -8.26 1.72
C TRP A 77 3.37 -6.90 2.42
N ARG A 78 2.52 -6.77 3.45
CA ARG A 78 2.34 -5.53 4.20
C ARG A 78 3.68 -5.00 4.72
N ASN A 79 4.49 -5.88 5.30
CA ASN A 79 5.77 -5.48 5.88
C ASN A 79 6.75 -4.95 4.82
N GLN A 80 6.77 -5.56 3.62
CA GLN A 80 7.60 -5.07 2.51
C GLN A 80 7.06 -3.77 1.93
N THR A 81 5.75 -3.65 1.78
CA THR A 81 5.11 -2.43 1.27
C THR A 81 5.34 -1.24 2.21
N LEU A 82 5.10 -1.39 3.53
CA LEU A 82 5.38 -0.33 4.51
C LEU A 82 6.84 0.10 4.51
N ARG A 83 7.77 -0.86 4.39
CA ARG A 83 9.20 -0.56 4.28
C ARG A 83 9.52 0.22 3.01
N CYS A 84 8.98 -0.20 1.87
CA CYS A 84 9.20 0.45 0.59
C CYS A 84 8.67 1.89 0.60
N LEU A 85 7.44 2.11 1.05
CA LEU A 85 6.83 3.45 1.10
C LEU A 85 7.67 4.44 1.93
N GLN A 86 8.14 4.00 3.10
CA GLN A 86 9.02 4.80 3.95
C GLN A 86 10.38 5.07 3.29
N LYS A 87 10.94 4.08 2.57
CA LYS A 87 12.20 4.24 1.84
C LYS A 87 12.09 5.27 0.73
N GLU A 88 11.03 5.22 -0.06
CA GLU A 88 10.80 6.19 -1.13
C GLU A 88 10.66 7.61 -0.55
N LEU A 89 9.93 7.77 0.55
CA LEU A 89 9.85 9.05 1.25
C LEU A 89 11.23 9.51 1.73
N VAL A 90 12.05 8.67 2.37
CA VAL A 90 13.42 9.05 2.80
C VAL A 90 14.27 9.53 1.63
N ILE A 91 14.24 8.81 0.51
CA ILE A 91 15.07 9.09 -0.67
C ILE A 91 14.70 10.44 -1.29
N TYR A 92 13.40 10.73 -1.45
CA TYR A 92 12.99 11.93 -2.17
C TYR A 92 12.76 13.14 -1.28
N SER A 93 12.53 12.94 0.02
CA SER A 93 12.40 14.07 0.94
C SER A 93 13.75 14.70 1.27
N SER A 94 14.90 14.04 1.04
CA SER A 94 16.22 14.63 1.31
C SER A 94 16.52 15.90 0.50
N ASP A 95 15.82 16.07 -0.62
CA ASP A 95 15.98 17.20 -1.52
C ASP A 95 14.94 18.32 -1.26
N ILE A 96 14.05 18.14 -0.27
CA ILE A 96 13.03 19.12 0.10
C ILE A 96 13.51 19.88 1.34
N THR A 97 13.54 21.22 1.26
CA THR A 97 13.91 22.03 2.41
C THR A 97 12.69 22.25 3.32
N PRO A 98 12.77 21.91 4.63
CA PRO A 98 11.69 22.22 5.56
C PRO A 98 11.32 23.71 5.58
N GLY A 99 10.02 24.00 5.75
CA GLY A 99 9.51 25.38 5.78
C GLY A 99 9.31 26.05 4.42
N GLU A 100 9.66 25.39 3.31
CA GLU A 100 9.26 25.84 1.99
C GLU A 100 7.75 25.66 1.77
N ASN A 101 7.11 26.64 1.14
CA ASN A 101 5.65 26.66 0.92
C ASN A 101 5.09 25.41 0.20
N TYR A 102 5.94 24.67 -0.51
CA TYR A 102 5.55 23.50 -1.31
C TYR A 102 5.95 22.16 -0.70
N ALA A 103 6.65 22.15 0.45
CA ALA A 103 7.26 20.95 1.02
C ALA A 103 6.22 19.87 1.35
N CYS A 104 5.11 20.23 1.99
CA CYS A 104 4.06 19.29 2.38
C CYS A 104 3.33 18.68 1.18
N GLU A 105 3.10 19.46 0.13
CA GLU A 105 2.51 18.97 -1.12
C GLU A 105 3.49 18.05 -1.87
N SER A 106 4.79 18.36 -1.86
CA SER A 106 5.82 17.48 -2.40
C SER A 106 5.87 16.14 -1.66
N ILE A 107 5.85 16.15 -0.33
CA ILE A 107 5.80 14.92 0.49
C ILE A 107 4.56 14.10 0.16
N LYS A 108 3.40 14.75 0.07
CA LYS A 108 2.14 14.11 -0.32
C LYS A 108 2.27 13.42 -1.68
N ASN A 109 2.81 14.13 -2.67
CA ASN A 109 2.96 13.63 -4.04
C ASN A 109 3.97 12.49 -4.15
N ILE A 110 5.12 12.57 -3.48
CA ILE A 110 6.09 11.47 -3.38
C ILE A 110 5.42 10.25 -2.75
N GLY A 111 4.74 10.47 -1.63
CA GLY A 111 3.99 9.45 -0.92
C GLY A 111 3.05 8.71 -1.85
N PHE A 112 2.14 9.41 -2.55
CA PHE A 112 1.20 8.76 -3.47
C PHE A 112 1.86 8.10 -4.67
N LYS A 113 2.84 8.73 -5.31
CA LYS A 113 3.55 8.16 -6.48
C LYS A 113 4.30 6.86 -6.16
N SER A 114 4.74 6.68 -4.92
CA SER A 114 5.44 5.46 -4.51
C SER A 114 4.53 4.22 -4.41
N HIS A 115 3.20 4.38 -4.37
CA HIS A 115 2.28 3.29 -4.06
C HIS A 115 2.31 2.18 -5.11
N ALA A 116 2.19 2.51 -6.40
CA ALA A 116 2.19 1.50 -7.46
C ALA A 116 3.40 0.58 -7.37
N ASN A 117 4.61 1.16 -7.37
CA ASN A 117 5.85 0.43 -7.21
C ASN A 117 5.92 -0.40 -5.91
N CYS A 118 5.53 0.18 -4.76
CA CYS A 118 5.65 -0.49 -3.47
C CYS A 118 4.58 -1.57 -3.22
N TYR A 119 3.41 -1.48 -3.85
CA TYR A 119 2.33 -2.44 -3.73
C TYR A 119 2.51 -3.63 -4.67
N THR A 120 3.23 -3.46 -5.79
CA THR A 120 3.42 -4.50 -6.82
C THR A 120 4.88 -4.97 -6.95
N GLN A 121 5.62 -4.96 -5.84
CA GLN A 121 7.02 -5.47 -5.81
C GLN A 121 7.06 -6.94 -6.22
N ILE A 122 8.09 -7.34 -6.99
CA ILE A 122 8.22 -8.69 -7.57
C ILE A 122 8.08 -9.81 -6.52
N ASP A 123 8.75 -9.69 -5.38
CA ASP A 123 8.75 -10.73 -4.33
C ASP A 123 7.63 -10.55 -3.29
N SER A 124 6.85 -9.48 -3.42
CA SER A 124 5.81 -9.11 -2.46
C SER A 124 4.76 -8.24 -3.13
N SER A 125 4.07 -8.80 -4.12
CA SER A 125 3.04 -8.09 -4.89
C SER A 125 1.65 -8.31 -4.31
N LEU A 126 0.84 -7.24 -4.29
CA LEU A 126 -0.59 -7.32 -3.98
C LEU A 126 -1.30 -8.27 -4.94
N CYS A 127 -0.83 -8.34 -6.19
CA CYS A 127 -1.41 -9.17 -7.24
C CYS A 127 -1.30 -10.67 -6.92
N ASP A 128 -0.36 -11.07 -6.05
CA ASP A 128 -0.15 -12.47 -5.70
C ASP A 128 -0.92 -12.89 -4.44
N LEU A 129 -1.60 -11.95 -3.75
CA LEU A 129 -2.30 -12.23 -2.51
C LEU A 129 -3.61 -13.01 -2.75
N PRO A 130 -4.06 -13.83 -1.78
CA PRO A 130 -5.41 -14.40 -1.80
C PRO A 130 -6.48 -13.31 -1.77
N VAL A 131 -7.66 -13.60 -2.34
CA VAL A 131 -8.80 -12.66 -2.40
C VAL A 131 -9.16 -12.09 -1.01
N GLY A 132 -9.10 -12.92 0.04
CA GLY A 132 -9.37 -12.50 1.42
C GLY A 132 -8.41 -11.42 1.96
N ASP A 133 -7.12 -11.53 1.62
CA ASP A 133 -6.12 -10.52 2.01
C ASP A 133 -6.36 -9.22 1.23
N ILE A 134 -6.61 -9.31 -0.09
CA ILE A 134 -6.91 -8.14 -0.94
C ILE A 134 -8.15 -7.39 -0.40
N THR A 135 -9.19 -8.13 -0.02
CA THR A 135 -10.42 -7.56 0.55
C THR A 135 -10.13 -6.82 1.85
N SER A 136 -9.36 -7.43 2.75
CA SER A 136 -8.95 -6.80 4.01
C SER A 136 -8.14 -5.52 3.76
N ILE A 137 -7.23 -5.53 2.77
CA ILE A 137 -6.42 -4.36 2.40
C ILE A 137 -7.30 -3.21 1.88
N ILE A 138 -8.28 -3.50 1.02
CA ILE A 138 -9.22 -2.49 0.50
C ILE A 138 -10.02 -1.87 1.65
N GLN A 139 -10.47 -2.68 2.61
CA GLN A 139 -11.33 -2.24 3.73
C GLN A 139 -10.58 -1.43 4.81
N VAL A 140 -9.24 -1.45 4.81
CA VAL A 140 -8.43 -0.61 5.71
C VAL A 140 -8.56 0.88 5.38
N VAL A 141 -8.76 1.21 4.10
CA VAL A 141 -8.75 2.58 3.61
C VAL A 141 -10.15 3.21 3.76
N ASP A 142 -10.23 4.43 4.33
CA ASP A 142 -11.53 5.07 4.52
C ASP A 142 -12.18 5.41 3.17
N ILE A 143 -13.52 5.35 3.13
CA ILE A 143 -14.31 5.72 1.94
C ILE A 143 -14.00 7.15 1.47
N LYS A 144 -13.67 8.06 2.40
CA LYS A 144 -13.31 9.45 2.06
C LYS A 144 -12.03 9.57 1.24
N GLU A 145 -11.09 8.63 1.35
CA GLU A 145 -9.84 8.70 0.58
C GLU A 145 -10.06 8.35 -0.89
N TYR A 146 -11.18 7.72 -1.24
CA TYR A 146 -11.58 7.53 -2.63
C TYR A 146 -12.00 8.85 -3.30
N ARG A 147 -12.18 9.93 -2.51
CA ARG A 147 -12.45 11.28 -3.00
C ARG A 147 -11.19 12.12 -3.19
N ASP A 148 -10.07 11.75 -2.56
CA ASP A 148 -8.78 12.39 -2.84
C ASP A 148 -8.25 11.86 -4.19
N ILE A 149 -8.04 12.76 -5.15
CA ILE A 149 -7.69 12.39 -6.52
C ILE A 149 -6.35 11.64 -6.60
N ASN A 150 -5.39 11.96 -5.73
CA ASN A 150 -4.08 11.32 -5.71
C ASN A 150 -4.17 9.93 -5.11
N SER A 151 -4.89 9.79 -3.99
CA SER A 151 -5.20 8.50 -3.37
C SER A 151 -5.98 7.60 -4.32
N TRP A 152 -6.92 8.14 -5.09
CA TRP A 152 -7.66 7.36 -6.06
C TRP A 152 -6.82 6.95 -7.28
N ALA A 153 -6.03 7.88 -7.83
CA ALA A 153 -5.19 7.62 -8.99
C ALA A 153 -4.23 6.44 -8.74
N GLN A 154 -3.59 6.39 -7.56
CA GLN A 154 -2.70 5.28 -7.23
C GLN A 154 -3.44 3.95 -7.04
N MET A 155 -4.66 3.95 -6.50
CA MET A 155 -5.44 2.70 -6.36
C MET A 155 -5.75 2.13 -7.74
N LYS A 156 -6.18 2.99 -8.68
CA LYS A 156 -6.42 2.56 -10.06
C LYS A 156 -5.17 2.02 -10.72
N GLU A 157 -4.00 2.64 -10.48
CA GLU A 157 -2.74 2.17 -11.03
C GLU A 157 -2.36 0.79 -10.48
N VAL A 158 -2.37 0.60 -9.16
CA VAL A 158 -2.10 -0.68 -8.50
C VAL A 158 -3.04 -1.78 -9.01
N PHE A 159 -4.34 -1.52 -8.99
CA PHE A 159 -5.33 -2.52 -9.40
C PHE A 159 -5.35 -2.72 -10.91
N GLY A 160 -5.01 -1.72 -11.72
CA GLY A 160 -4.83 -1.88 -13.16
C GLY A 160 -3.70 -2.85 -13.49
N ILE A 161 -2.54 -2.69 -12.83
CA ILE A 161 -1.41 -3.64 -12.94
C ILE A 161 -1.86 -5.06 -12.56
N CYS A 162 -2.59 -5.22 -11.45
CA CYS A 162 -3.04 -6.52 -11.01
C CYS A 162 -4.11 -7.14 -11.91
N VAL A 163 -5.07 -6.36 -12.41
CA VAL A 163 -6.09 -6.83 -13.36
C VAL A 163 -5.45 -7.32 -14.65
N ASP A 164 -4.46 -6.61 -15.18
CA ASP A 164 -3.72 -7.06 -16.36
C ASP A 164 -2.98 -8.38 -16.10
N GLN A 165 -2.35 -8.53 -14.93
CA GLN A 165 -1.67 -9.76 -14.53
C GLN A 165 -2.67 -10.93 -14.37
N TRP A 166 -3.80 -10.70 -13.71
CA TRP A 166 -4.81 -11.74 -13.47
C TRP A 166 -5.51 -12.16 -14.76
N THR A 167 -5.80 -11.22 -15.66
CA THR A 167 -6.42 -11.49 -16.96
C THR A 167 -5.51 -12.38 -17.81
N LYS A 168 -4.22 -12.05 -17.92
CA LYS A 168 -3.23 -12.89 -18.60
C LYS A 168 -3.16 -14.30 -17.97
N ALA A 169 -3.11 -14.36 -16.65
CA ALA A 169 -3.07 -15.64 -15.94
C ALA A 169 -4.36 -16.47 -16.12
N TYR A 170 -5.52 -15.82 -16.26
CA TYR A 170 -6.81 -16.45 -16.55
C TYR A 170 -6.79 -17.08 -17.93
N GLU A 171 -6.45 -16.30 -18.96
CA GLU A 171 -6.37 -16.75 -20.35
C GLU A 171 -5.38 -17.92 -20.52
N GLU A 172 -4.19 -17.84 -19.92
CA GLU A 172 -3.23 -18.94 -19.92
C GLU A 172 -3.78 -20.21 -19.25
N THR A 173 -4.55 -20.04 -18.18
CA THR A 173 -5.13 -21.17 -17.43
C THR A 173 -6.28 -21.81 -18.20
N GLU A 174 -7.13 -21.01 -18.83
CA GLU A 174 -8.22 -21.46 -19.70
C GLU A 174 -7.68 -22.20 -20.92
N ASN A 175 -6.64 -21.67 -21.57
CA ASN A 175 -5.97 -22.33 -22.70
C ASN A 175 -5.38 -23.68 -22.31
N ARG A 176 -4.76 -23.79 -21.13
CA ARG A 176 -4.25 -25.08 -20.62
C ARG A 176 -5.38 -26.09 -20.37
N LEU A 177 -6.50 -25.63 -19.80
CA LEU A 177 -7.67 -26.47 -19.55
C LEU A 177 -8.26 -27.03 -20.85
N MET A 178 -8.37 -26.19 -21.88
CA MET A 178 -8.80 -26.63 -23.20
C MET A 178 -7.83 -27.66 -23.78
N GLN A 179 -6.51 -27.50 -23.62
CA GLN A 179 -5.55 -28.50 -24.11
C GLN A 179 -5.69 -29.86 -23.39
N TYR A 180 -5.92 -29.89 -22.09
CA TYR A 180 -6.05 -31.16 -21.34
C TYR A 180 -7.33 -31.93 -21.70
N SER A 181 -8.44 -31.25 -21.98
CA SER A 181 -9.71 -31.91 -22.34
C SER A 181 -9.65 -32.66 -23.67
N PHE A 182 -8.68 -32.36 -24.54
CA PHE A 182 -8.47 -33.07 -25.81
C PHE A 182 -7.48 -34.24 -25.73
N VAL A 183 -6.66 -34.35 -24.68
CA VAL A 183 -5.46 -35.21 -24.74
C VAL A 183 -5.51 -36.46 -23.85
N ASN A 184 -6.26 -36.53 -22.73
CA ASN A 184 -6.28 -37.74 -21.88
C ASN A 184 -7.56 -37.92 -21.04
N TYR A 185 -8.07 -39.16 -21.00
CA TYR A 185 -9.15 -39.63 -20.11
C TYR A 185 -8.55 -40.58 -19.06
N ASP A 186 -7.72 -40.07 -18.15
CA ASP A 186 -7.27 -40.82 -16.96
C ASP A 186 -7.60 -40.04 -15.68
N GLU A 187 -7.56 -40.70 -14.52
CA GLU A 187 -7.89 -40.09 -13.22
C GLU A 187 -6.96 -38.91 -12.84
N SER A 188 -5.70 -38.92 -13.31
CA SER A 188 -4.75 -37.82 -13.07
C SER A 188 -5.15 -36.55 -13.83
N ALA A 189 -5.74 -36.71 -15.02
CA ALA A 189 -6.28 -35.61 -15.81
C ALA A 189 -7.49 -34.98 -15.10
N ASN A 190 -8.35 -35.78 -14.45
CA ASN A 190 -9.49 -35.28 -13.68
C ASN A 190 -9.06 -34.39 -12.50
N PHE A 191 -8.05 -34.83 -11.72
CA PHE A 191 -7.52 -34.03 -10.61
C PHE A 191 -6.87 -32.70 -11.09
N LYS A 192 -6.09 -32.74 -12.18
CA LYS A 192 -5.51 -31.53 -12.77
C LYS A 192 -6.59 -30.55 -13.25
N ASN A 193 -7.66 -31.05 -13.86
CA ASN A 193 -8.78 -30.21 -14.32
C ASN A 193 -9.48 -29.53 -13.13
N GLN A 194 -9.71 -30.23 -12.03
CA GLN A 194 -10.29 -29.63 -10.82
C GLN A 194 -9.41 -28.52 -10.23
N ILE A 195 -8.09 -28.72 -10.17
CA ILE A 195 -7.16 -27.67 -9.72
C ILE A 195 -7.23 -26.43 -10.61
N GLN A 196 -7.21 -26.62 -11.93
CA GLN A 196 -7.24 -25.49 -12.86
C GLN A 196 -8.60 -24.77 -12.84
N GLN A 197 -9.71 -25.48 -12.66
CA GLN A 197 -11.04 -24.88 -12.47
C GLN A 197 -11.09 -24.02 -11.19
N GLY A 198 -10.55 -24.52 -10.07
CA GLY A 198 -10.42 -23.74 -8.84
C GLY A 198 -9.58 -22.47 -9.04
N LYS A 199 -8.49 -22.57 -9.81
CA LYS A 199 -7.65 -21.41 -10.16
C LYS A 199 -8.37 -20.38 -11.03
N LEU A 200 -9.17 -20.81 -12.01
CA LEU A 200 -9.98 -19.90 -12.83
C LEU A 200 -11.02 -19.16 -11.98
N LEU A 201 -11.65 -19.86 -11.03
CA LEU A 201 -12.61 -19.23 -10.11
C LEU A 201 -11.92 -18.14 -9.29
N GLU A 202 -10.79 -18.44 -8.65
CA GLU A 202 -10.03 -17.44 -7.87
C GLU A 202 -9.59 -16.24 -8.72
N LEU A 203 -9.09 -16.49 -9.94
CA LEU A 203 -8.70 -15.42 -10.86
C LEU A 203 -9.91 -14.56 -11.27
N SER A 204 -11.06 -15.17 -11.55
CA SER A 204 -12.28 -14.42 -11.89
C SER A 204 -12.75 -13.53 -10.74
N GLU A 205 -12.65 -13.99 -9.49
CA GLU A 205 -12.98 -13.20 -8.31
C GLU A 205 -12.03 -12.02 -8.13
N LYS A 206 -10.73 -12.23 -8.35
CA LYS A 206 -9.71 -11.16 -8.31
C LYS A 206 -9.96 -10.10 -9.38
N ILE A 207 -10.19 -10.52 -10.63
CA ILE A 207 -10.50 -9.62 -11.75
C ILE A 207 -11.74 -8.78 -11.44
N LYS A 208 -12.82 -9.42 -10.96
CA LYS A 208 -14.05 -8.72 -10.57
C LYS A 208 -13.78 -7.69 -9.47
N LEU A 209 -13.11 -8.09 -8.38
CA LEU A 209 -12.76 -7.21 -7.28
C LEU A 209 -11.87 -6.03 -7.75
N GLY A 210 -10.92 -6.30 -8.64
CA GLY A 210 -10.07 -5.28 -9.24
C GLY A 210 -10.87 -4.23 -10.01
N TYR A 211 -11.81 -4.64 -10.87
CA TYR A 211 -12.69 -3.70 -11.56
C TYR A 211 -13.66 -2.97 -10.63
N GLU A 212 -14.17 -3.61 -9.58
CA GLU A 212 -14.97 -2.94 -8.56
C GLU A 212 -14.17 -1.81 -7.89
N VAL A 213 -12.88 -2.06 -7.59
CA VAL A 213 -12.00 -1.01 -7.06
C VAL A 213 -11.68 0.03 -8.11
N ILE A 214 -11.42 -0.30 -9.37
CA ILE A 214 -11.09 0.67 -10.43
C ILE A 214 -12.28 1.57 -10.79
N ASN A 215 -13.51 1.06 -10.72
CA ASN A 215 -14.71 1.78 -11.15
C ASN A 215 -15.42 2.52 -9.99
N LYS A 216 -14.97 2.33 -8.75
CA LYS A 216 -15.57 2.92 -7.54
C LYS A 216 -15.70 4.45 -7.56
N SER A 217 -14.90 5.18 -8.35
CA SER A 217 -15.00 6.65 -8.44
C SER A 217 -16.16 7.18 -9.27
N GLU A 218 -16.75 6.38 -10.15
CA GLU A 218 -17.87 6.86 -10.98
C GLU A 218 -19.12 7.13 -10.10
N TYR A 219 -19.29 6.39 -9.01
CA TYR A 219 -20.45 6.51 -8.12
C TYR A 219 -20.41 7.66 -7.10
N THR A 220 -19.27 8.34 -6.96
CA THR A 220 -19.11 9.42 -5.98
C THR A 220 -19.18 10.83 -6.57
N ASN A 221 -19.14 10.97 -7.90
CA ASN A 221 -19.30 12.26 -8.58
C ASN A 221 -20.78 12.63 -8.83
N ASP A 222 -21.69 11.65 -8.85
CA ASP A 222 -23.11 11.87 -9.21
C ASP A 222 -24.03 12.18 -8.02
N ARG A 223 -23.48 12.45 -6.82
CA ARG A 223 -24.26 12.78 -5.62
C ARG A 223 -24.01 14.17 -5.05
N GLU A 224 -23.55 15.11 -5.88
CA GLU A 224 -23.54 16.54 -5.57
C GLU A 224 -24.11 17.35 -6.77
N ILE A 225 -25.45 17.32 -6.89
CA ILE A 225 -26.29 18.47 -7.26
C ILE A 225 -26.91 18.98 -5.97
#